data_AF-A0A2A2SIQ2-F1
#
_entry.id   AF-A0A2A2SIQ2-F1
#
_cell.length_a   1.000
_cell.length_b   1.000
_cell.length_c   1.000
_cell.angle_alpha   90.00
_cell.angle_beta   90.00
_cell.angle_gamma   90.00
#
_symmetry.space_group_name_H-M   'P 1'
#
loop_
_entity.id
_entity.type
_entity.pdbx_description
1 polymer ?
#
loop_
_entity_poly.entity_id
_entity_poly.type
_entity_poly.pdbx_seq_one_letter_code
_entity_poly.pdbx_strand_id
1 'polypeptide(L)' 'MAETTRKPLPSDVAEIVAIVADPSVSYWLKQALAAALDRDPFDAERDAILLSTLLTRRVDAIVARHFGNPRPQ' A
#
# COMPACT_ATOMS: atom_id res chain seq x y z
N MET A 1 24.76 23.56 -23.88
CA MET A 1 23.55 22.76 -23.63
C MET A 1 23.75 22.11 -22.27
N ALA A 2 22.95 22.44 -21.27
CA ALA A 2 23.16 21.95 -19.91
C ALA A 2 22.62 20.52 -19.80
N GLU A 3 23.54 19.57 -19.64
CA GLU A 3 23.24 18.17 -19.36
C GLU A 3 22.80 18.06 -17.90
N THR A 4 21.48 18.05 -17.68
CA THR A 4 20.92 17.77 -16.36
C THR A 4 21.20 16.30 -16.06
N THR A 5 22.21 16.05 -15.23
CA THR A 5 22.45 14.74 -14.64
C THR A 5 21.26 14.41 -13.75
N ARG A 6 20.34 13.56 -14.24
CA ARG A 6 19.24 13.04 -13.42
C ARG A 6 19.84 12.18 -12.31
N LYS A 7 19.92 12.73 -11.09
CA LYS A 7 20.23 11.96 -9.91
C LYS A 7 19.17 10.84 -9.80
N PRO A 8 19.55 9.56 -9.62
CA PRO A 8 18.58 8.50 -9.44
C PRO A 8 17.73 8.82 -8.20
N LEU A 9 16.44 8.54 -8.31
CA LEU A 9 15.52 8.68 -7.18
C LEU A 9 16.01 7.80 -6.02
N PRO A 10 15.80 8.24 -4.77
CA PRO A 10 15.88 7.35 -3.61
C PRO A 10 15.10 6.05 -3.87
N SER A 11 15.64 4.91 -3.43
CA SER A 11 15.11 3.59 -3.79
C SER A 11 13.65 3.37 -3.37
N ASP A 12 13.28 3.93 -2.22
CA ASP A 12 11.91 4.00 -1.69
C ASP A 12 10.97 4.75 -2.63
N VAL A 13 11.40 5.91 -3.15
CA VAL A 13 10.60 6.70 -4.10
C VAL A 13 10.47 5.98 -5.44
N ALA A 14 11.52 5.29 -5.89
CA ALA A 14 11.49 4.52 -7.14
C ALA A 14 10.49 3.37 -7.09
N GLU A 15 10.39 2.68 -5.96
CA GLU A 15 9.42 1.59 -5.75
C GLU A 15 7.97 2.10 -5.77
N ILE A 16 7.68 3.19 -5.07
CA ILE A 16 6.34 3.80 -5.05
C ILE A 16 5.93 4.23 -6.45
N VAL A 17 6.84 4.86 -7.21
CA VAL A 17 6.58 5.26 -8.61
C VAL A 17 6.29 4.05 -9.48
N ALA A 18 7.02 2.94 -9.32
CA ALA A 18 6.77 1.72 -10.08
C ALA A 18 5.37 1.15 -9.80
N ILE A 19 4.94 1.10 -8.53
CA ILE A 19 3.61 0.61 -8.13
C ILE A 19 2.51 1.52 -8.69
N VAL A 20 2.68 2.85 -8.63
CA VAL A 20 1.68 3.80 -9.16
C VAL A 20 1.58 3.72 -10.68
N ALA A 21 2.71 3.51 -11.38
CA ALA A 21 2.74 3.38 -12.83
C ALA A 21 2.17 2.05 -13.35
N ASP A 22 2.18 0.99 -12.54
CA ASP A 22 1.73 -0.34 -12.95
C ASP A 22 0.20 -0.39 -13.21
N PRO A 23 -0.26 -0.67 -14.43
CA PRO A 23 -1.68 -0.71 -14.77
C PRO A 23 -2.45 -1.87 -14.10
N SER A 24 -1.76 -2.90 -13.61
CA SER A 24 -2.37 -4.03 -12.88
C SER A 24 -2.72 -3.68 -11.43
N VAL A 25 -2.10 -2.63 -10.88
CA VAL A 25 -2.35 -2.17 -9.52
C VAL A 25 -3.71 -1.49 -9.44
N SER A 26 -4.50 -1.86 -8.43
CA SER A 26 -5.83 -1.30 -8.22
C SER A 26 -5.79 0.22 -8.06
N TYR A 27 -6.79 0.90 -8.64
CA TYR A 27 -6.94 2.35 -8.51
C TYR A 27 -6.97 2.80 -7.04
N TRP A 28 -7.61 2.01 -6.17
CA TRP A 28 -7.67 2.29 -4.74
C TRP A 28 -6.28 2.35 -4.09
N LEU A 29 -5.41 1.39 -4.39
CA LEU A 29 -4.05 1.37 -3.83
C LEU A 29 -3.21 2.54 -4.35
N LYS A 30 -3.33 2.90 -5.63
CA LYS A 30 -2.65 4.08 -6.20
C LYS A 30 -3.05 5.37 -5.48
N GLN A 31 -4.35 5.56 -5.26
CA GLN A 31 -4.86 6.72 -4.55
C GLN A 31 -4.45 6.74 -3.07
N ALA A 32 -4.42 5.57 -2.41
CA ALA A 32 -3.97 5.45 -1.03
C ALA A 32 -2.48 5.82 -0.90
N LEU A 33 -1.63 5.38 -1.83
CA LEU A 33 -0.22 5.75 -1.87
C LEU A 33 -0.03 7.25 -2.13
N ALA A 34 -0.74 7.82 -3.10
CA ALA A 34 -0.69 9.26 -3.37
C ALA A 34 -1.09 10.08 -2.14
N ALA A 35 -2.18 9.72 -1.46
CA ALA A 35 -2.63 10.38 -0.24
C ALA A 35 -1.67 10.19 0.95
N ALA A 36 -0.97 9.05 1.03
CA ALA A 36 0.01 8.79 2.09
C ALA A 36 1.27 9.65 1.93
N LEU A 37 1.69 9.95 0.69
CA LEU A 37 2.87 10.79 0.41
C LEU A 37 2.69 12.25 0.84
N ASP A 38 1.45 12.74 0.91
CA ASP A 38 1.13 14.11 1.34
C ASP A 38 1.03 14.26 2.88
N ARG A 39 1.20 13.17 3.64
CA ARG A 39 1.01 13.13 5.10
C ARG A 39 2.33 13.02 5.86
N ASP A 40 2.26 13.21 7.18
CA ASP A 40 3.35 12.81 8.06
C ASP A 40 3.63 11.30 7.89
N PRO A 41 4.90 10.90 7.68
CA PRO A 41 5.24 9.52 7.35
C PRO A 41 4.95 8.54 8.50
N PHE A 42 5.03 8.96 9.76
CA PHE A 42 4.73 8.09 10.90
C PHE A 42 3.23 7.84 11.03
N ASP A 43 2.41 8.86 10.79
CA ASP A 43 0.95 8.71 10.78
C ASP A 43 0.48 7.86 9.59
N ALA A 44 1.06 8.08 8.41
CA ALA A 44 0.74 7.31 7.20
C ALA A 44 1.07 5.81 7.38
N GLU A 45 2.23 5.48 7.94
CA GLU A 45 2.62 4.10 8.25
C GLU A 45 1.64 3.46 9.25
N ARG A 46 1.37 4.16 10.36
CA ARG A 46 0.51 3.64 11.43
C ARG A 46 -0.92 3.38 10.92
N ASP A 47 -1.45 4.26 10.09
CA ASP A 47 -2.77 4.09 9.47
C ASP A 47 -2.79 2.93 8.47
N ALA A 48 -1.72 2.73 7.70
CA ALA A 48 -1.59 1.60 6.78
C ALA A 48 -1.56 0.25 7.53
N ILE A 49 -0.87 0.19 8.67
CA ILE A 49 -0.85 -0.99 9.55
C ILE A 49 -2.24 -1.26 10.14
N LEU A 50 -2.93 -0.23 10.63
CA LEU A 50 -4.29 -0.37 11.15
C LEU A 50 -5.25 -0.85 10.06
N LEU A 51 -5.17 -0.26 8.87
CA LEU A 51 -5.98 -0.62 7.71
C LEU A 51 -5.76 -2.09 7.31
N SER A 52 -4.53 -2.52 7.16
CA SER A 52 -4.21 -3.92 6.81
C SER A 52 -4.72 -4.91 7.85
N THR A 53 -4.62 -4.56 9.15
CA THR A 53 -5.16 -5.35 10.26
C THR A 53 -6.68 -5.49 10.17
N LEU A 54 -7.38 -4.39 9.91
CA LEU A 54 -8.85 -4.39 9.78
C LEU A 54 -9.32 -5.18 8.55
N LEU A 55 -8.63 -5.03 7.42
CA LEU A 55 -8.94 -5.79 6.20
C LEU A 55 -8.71 -7.29 6.41
N THR A 56 -7.63 -7.67 7.08
CA THR A 56 -7.34 -9.07 7.43
C THR A 56 -8.45 -9.67 8.29
N ARG A 57 -8.81 -9.00 9.39
CA ARG A 57 -9.91 -9.45 10.28
C ARG A 57 -11.23 -9.58 9.53
N ARG A 58 -11.51 -8.65 8.60
CA ARG A 58 -12.71 -8.70 7.76
C ARG A 58 -12.71 -9.91 6.84
N VAL A 59 -11.58 -10.21 6.19
CA VAL A 59 -11.43 -11.40 5.35
C VAL A 59 -11.61 -12.66 6.19
N ASP A 60 -10.94 -12.77 7.34
CA ASP A 60 -11.06 -13.92 8.25
C ASP A 60 -12.52 -14.13 8.68
N ALA A 61 -13.25 -13.07 9.04
CA ALA A 61 -14.66 -13.16 9.41
C ALA A 61 -15.56 -13.59 8.25
N ILE A 62 -15.28 -13.13 7.02
CA ILE A 62 -16.02 -13.55 5.82
C ILE A 62 -15.74 -15.02 5.51
N VAL A 63 -14.48 -15.43 5.58
CA VAL A 63 -14.05 -16.81 5.32
C VAL A 63 -14.66 -17.77 6.36
N ALA A 64 -14.56 -17.44 7.65
CA ALA A 64 -15.14 -18.26 8.72
C ALA A 64 -16.66 -18.41 8.57
N ARG A 65 -17.36 -17.35 8.13
CA ARG A 65 -18.81 -17.38 7.89
C ARG A 65 -19.20 -18.28 6.71
N HIS A 66 -18.42 -18.28 5.63
CA HIS A 66 -18.79 -18.96 4.38
C HIS A 66 -18.24 -20.38 4.27
N PHE A 67 -17.11 -20.68 4.92
CA PHE A 67 -16.40 -21.95 4.77
C PHE A 67 -16.28 -22.74 6.08
N GLY A 68 -16.78 -22.22 7.22
CA GLY A 68 -16.50 -22.77 8.54
C GLY A 68 -15.09 -22.43 9.02
N ASN A 69 -14.79 -22.55 10.32
CA ASN A 69 -13.51 -22.08 10.90
C ASN A 69 -12.30 -22.82 10.28
N PRO A 70 -11.46 -22.19 9.43
CA PRO A 70 -10.43 -22.90 8.68
C PRO A 70 -9.07 -22.96 9.37
N ARG A 71 -8.88 -22.34 10.55
CA ARG A 71 -7.57 -22.32 11.22
C ARG A 71 -7.66 -22.70 12.70
N PRO A 72 -7.02 -23.82 13.13
CA PRO A 72 -6.59 -23.97 14.51
C PRO A 72 -5.46 -22.98 14.81
N GLN A 73 -5.43 -22.50 16.06
CA GLN A 73 -4.44 -21.59 16.63
C GLN A 73 -3.04 -22.22 16.67
#